data_AF-A0A8T6N7V6-F1
#
_entry.id   AF-A0A8T6N7V6-F1
#
_cell.length_a   1.000
_cell.length_b   1.000
_cell.length_c   1.000
_cell.angle_alpha   90.00
_cell.angle_beta   90.00
_cell.angle_gamma   90.00
#
_symmetry.space_group_name_H-M   'P 1'
#
loop_
_entity.id
_entity.type
_entity.pdbx_description
1 polymer ?
#
loop_
_entity_poly.entity_id
_entity_poly.type
_entity_poly.pdbx_seq_one_letter_code
_entity_poly.pdbx_strand_id
1 'polypeptide(L)'
;MDLARTAFANENLKFDYDNGTVMDWTTNATFNWSILTWDSASWAWASTNSSLMEIPLGPETHLAFLPSDANMSGLPPAIDCNGHGWVMGKGSGAHCMCDEGWIRPSGDWLSCVSEDGENGTTGVDPHEAALGEYNVGHTTATFIIDKDGYKRIAWGGVTWDPSLFLMDLEELAK
;
A
#
# COMPACT_ATOMS: atom_id res chain seq x y z
N MET A 1 8.39 18.11 14.17
CA MET A 1 9.19 16.88 14.01
C MET A 1 8.86 16.37 12.61
N ASP A 2 9.86 16.16 11.78
CA ASP A 2 9.70 15.87 10.34
C ASP A 2 9.07 14.48 10.17
N LEU A 3 7.87 14.43 9.56
CA LEU A 3 7.11 13.20 9.35
C LEU A 3 7.92 12.20 8.51
N ALA A 4 8.67 12.69 7.51
CA ALA A 4 9.51 11.86 6.66
C ALA A 4 10.65 11.22 7.47
N ARG A 5 11.42 12.00 8.23
CA ARG A 5 12.49 11.43 9.08
C ARG A 5 11.98 10.36 10.03
N THR A 6 10.78 10.54 10.59
CA THR A 6 10.17 9.57 11.50
C THR A 6 9.75 8.29 10.77
N ALA A 7 9.10 8.42 9.60
CA ALA A 7 8.69 7.28 8.78
C ALA A 7 9.89 6.44 8.31
N PHE A 8 10.92 7.08 7.77
CA PHE A 8 12.14 6.39 7.31
C PHE A 8 12.92 5.76 8.47
N ALA A 9 13.01 6.43 9.63
CA ALA A 9 13.68 5.87 10.81
C ALA A 9 12.99 4.61 11.35
N ASN A 10 11.64 4.56 11.34
CA ASN A 10 10.88 3.37 11.75
C ASN A 10 11.20 2.16 10.88
N GLU A 11 11.43 2.37 9.58
CA GLU A 11 11.80 1.32 8.63
C GLU A 11 13.32 1.08 8.56
N ASN A 12 14.10 1.69 9.47
CA ASN A 12 15.58 1.64 9.49
C ASN A 12 16.22 2.08 8.15
N LEU A 13 15.57 3.00 7.45
CA LEU A 13 16.04 3.59 6.20
C LEU A 13 16.79 4.90 6.48
N LYS A 14 17.88 5.14 5.75
CA LYS A 14 18.63 6.40 5.85
C LYS A 14 17.87 7.50 5.11
N PHE A 15 17.62 8.60 5.80
CA PHE A 15 17.01 9.79 5.20
C PHE A 15 17.67 11.05 5.74
N ASP A 16 18.39 11.74 4.87
CA ASP A 16 19.04 13.02 5.15
C ASP A 16 18.92 13.93 3.93
N TYR A 17 17.74 14.52 3.78
CA TYR A 17 17.42 15.35 2.63
C TYR A 17 18.34 16.57 2.50
N ASP A 18 18.78 17.16 3.62
CA ASP A 18 19.66 18.34 3.61
C ASP A 18 21.02 18.04 3.00
N ASN A 19 21.49 16.79 3.15
CA ASN A 19 22.71 16.27 2.50
C ASN A 19 22.42 15.47 1.22
N GLY A 20 21.16 15.49 0.76
CA GLY A 20 20.73 14.84 -0.48
C GLY A 20 20.72 13.30 -0.44
N THR A 21 20.63 12.71 0.75
CA THR A 21 20.57 11.25 0.93
C THR A 21 19.13 10.78 1.11
N VAL A 22 18.70 9.86 0.24
CA VAL A 22 17.44 9.12 0.37
C VAL A 22 17.76 7.64 0.18
N MET A 23 17.51 6.84 1.22
CA MET A 23 17.92 5.43 1.31
C MET A 23 19.44 5.28 1.09
N ASP A 24 19.85 4.46 0.12
CA ASP A 24 21.26 4.19 -0.20
C ASP A 24 21.89 5.20 -1.17
N TRP A 25 21.12 6.17 -1.65
CA TRP A 25 21.52 7.07 -2.72
C TRP A 25 21.76 8.47 -2.19
N THR A 26 22.89 9.07 -2.59
CA THR A 26 23.28 10.43 -2.20
C THR A 26 23.56 11.26 -3.43
N THR A 27 23.04 12.48 -3.46
CA THR A 27 23.29 13.43 -4.56
C THR A 27 24.78 13.66 -4.81
N ASN A 28 25.17 13.73 -6.07
CA ASN A 28 26.54 13.97 -6.51
C ASN A 28 26.53 14.74 -7.84
N ALA A 29 27.68 14.87 -8.51
CA ALA A 29 27.81 15.63 -9.76
C ALA A 29 26.94 15.12 -10.93
N THR A 30 26.56 13.84 -10.92
CA THR A 30 25.80 13.19 -12.01
C THR A 30 24.42 12.69 -11.58
N PHE A 31 24.08 12.79 -10.30
CA PHE A 31 22.85 12.27 -9.73
C PHE A 31 22.25 13.27 -8.76
N ASN A 32 20.98 13.61 -8.94
CA ASN A 32 20.24 14.44 -8.00
C ASN A 32 18.80 13.91 -7.80
N TRP A 33 18.13 14.47 -6.79
CA TRP A 33 16.74 14.19 -6.49
C TRP A 33 15.86 15.38 -6.87
N SER A 34 14.71 15.11 -7.46
CA SER A 34 13.61 16.07 -7.60
C SER A 34 12.48 15.71 -6.64
N ILE A 35 11.90 16.70 -5.96
CA ILE A 35 10.66 16.50 -5.22
C ILE A 35 9.49 16.72 -6.17
N LEU A 36 8.55 15.77 -6.14
CA LEU A 36 7.27 15.88 -6.82
C LEU A 36 6.15 15.96 -5.79
N THR A 37 5.16 16.79 -6.11
CA THR A 37 3.88 16.87 -5.40
C THR A 37 2.77 16.42 -6.33
N TRP A 38 1.78 15.70 -5.79
CA TRP A 38 0.60 15.34 -6.56
C TRP A 38 -0.32 16.55 -6.74
N ASP A 39 -0.71 16.82 -7.98
CA ASP A 39 -1.75 17.80 -8.30
C ASP A 39 -3.08 17.07 -8.54
N SER A 40 -3.99 17.21 -7.58
CA SER A 40 -5.32 16.59 -7.64
C SER A 40 -6.25 17.21 -8.68
N ALA A 41 -5.95 18.41 -9.18
CA ALA A 41 -6.73 19.03 -10.26
C ALA A 41 -6.37 18.42 -11.62
N SER A 42 -5.08 18.19 -11.88
CA SER A 42 -4.60 17.61 -13.13
C SER A 42 -4.41 16.08 -13.08
N TRP A 43 -4.54 15.46 -11.91
CA TRP A 43 -4.29 14.03 -11.68
C TRP A 43 -2.90 13.60 -12.15
N ALA A 44 -1.89 14.43 -11.87
CA ALA A 44 -0.52 14.21 -12.29
C ALA A 44 0.49 14.64 -11.24
N TRP A 45 1.68 14.04 -11.31
CA TRP A 45 2.84 14.52 -10.56
C TRP A 45 3.36 15.83 -11.17
N ALA A 46 3.72 16.77 -10.31
CA ALA A 46 4.36 18.02 -10.70
C ALA A 46 5.65 18.22 -9.90
N SER A 47 6.73 18.61 -10.59
CA SER A 47 7.97 19.02 -9.92
C SER A 47 7.76 20.32 -9.17
N THR A 48 8.36 20.42 -7.99
CA THR A 48 8.41 21.65 -7.22
C THR A 48 9.85 22.08 -6.97
N ASN A 49 10.09 23.40 -6.99
CA ASN A 49 11.36 24.00 -6.58
C ASN A 49 11.37 24.35 -5.08
N SER A 50 10.27 24.09 -4.38
CA SER A 50 10.15 24.35 -2.95
C SER A 50 10.96 23.33 -2.17
N SER A 51 11.58 23.76 -1.07
CA SER A 51 12.22 22.81 -0.15
C SER A 51 11.17 21.96 0.56
N LEU A 52 11.55 20.75 1.01
CA LEU A 52 10.65 19.86 1.74
C LEU A 52 10.02 20.53 2.98
N MET A 53 10.74 21.47 3.61
CA MET A 53 10.27 22.23 4.78
C MET A 53 9.22 23.29 4.45
N GLU A 54 9.14 23.73 3.19
CA GLU A 54 8.18 24.74 2.72
C GLU A 54 6.89 24.11 2.19
N ILE A 55 6.90 22.80 1.91
CA ILE A 55 5.72 22.09 1.43
C ILE A 55 4.77 21.85 2.62
N PRO A 56 3.53 22.35 2.56
CA PRO A 56 2.54 22.06 3.60
C PRO A 56 2.17 20.58 3.57
N LEU A 57 2.53 19.85 4.64
CA LEU A 57 2.13 18.45 4.81
C LEU A 57 0.75 18.40 5.46
N GLY A 58 -0.24 17.96 4.68
CA GLY A 58 -1.59 17.66 5.14
C GLY A 58 -2.00 16.23 4.76
N PRO A 59 -3.20 15.78 5.17
CA PRO A 59 -3.71 14.44 4.84
C PRO A 59 -3.77 14.13 3.34
N GLU A 60 -3.95 15.17 2.51
CA GLU A 60 -4.04 15.07 1.05
C GLU A 60 -2.71 15.37 0.34
N THR A 61 -1.63 15.62 1.09
CA THR A 61 -0.33 15.92 0.49
C THR A 61 0.37 14.62 0.14
N HIS A 62 0.51 14.34 -1.16
CA HIS A 62 1.32 13.24 -1.63
C HIS A 62 2.67 13.73 -2.18
N LEU A 63 3.72 13.01 -1.83
CA LEU A 63 5.09 13.33 -2.19
C LEU A 63 5.78 12.15 -2.87
N ALA A 64 6.62 12.45 -3.84
CA ALA A 64 7.57 11.50 -4.41
C ALA A 64 8.95 12.13 -4.54
N PHE A 65 9.98 11.28 -4.39
CA PHE A 65 11.37 11.64 -4.66
C PHE A 65 11.79 10.93 -5.95
N LEU A 66 11.95 11.70 -7.02
CA LEU A 66 12.31 11.18 -8.33
C LEU A 66 13.81 11.34 -8.56
N PRO A 67 14.56 10.26 -8.81
CA PRO A 67 15.97 10.37 -9.15
C PRO A 67 16.15 10.94 -10.56
N SER A 68 17.24 11.65 -10.80
CA SER A 68 17.48 12.40 -12.04
C SER A 68 17.54 11.55 -13.32
N ASP A 69 17.74 10.25 -13.20
CA ASP A 69 17.79 9.27 -14.29
C ASP A 69 16.46 8.52 -14.49
N ALA A 70 15.45 8.78 -13.67
CA ALA A 70 14.11 8.20 -13.83
C ALA A 70 13.18 9.09 -14.66
N ASN A 71 12.15 8.46 -15.22
CA ASN A 71 11.12 9.13 -16.01
C ASN A 71 9.85 9.33 -15.18
N MET A 72 9.43 10.60 -15.01
CA MET A 72 8.21 10.97 -14.28
C MET A 72 6.96 10.33 -14.87
N SER A 73 6.87 10.19 -16.20
CA SER A 73 5.71 9.57 -16.86
C SER A 73 5.53 8.09 -16.52
N GLY A 74 6.56 7.45 -15.95
CA GLY A 74 6.49 6.06 -15.50
C GLY A 74 6.02 5.89 -14.06
N LEU A 75 5.78 6.99 -13.34
CA LEU A 75 5.30 6.92 -11.97
C LEU A 75 3.82 6.52 -11.94
N PRO A 76 3.42 5.66 -10.99
CA PRO A 76 2.01 5.42 -10.74
C PRO A 76 1.34 6.70 -10.20
N PRO A 77 0.00 6.81 -10.31
CA PRO A 77 -0.76 7.84 -9.61
C PRO A 77 -0.44 7.87 -8.12
N ALA A 78 -0.53 9.04 -7.48
CA ALA A 78 -0.34 9.13 -6.03
C ALA A 78 -1.51 8.55 -5.22
N ILE A 79 -2.66 8.39 -5.87
CA ILE A 79 -3.91 7.93 -5.30
C ILE A 79 -4.35 6.71 -6.10
N ASP A 80 -4.45 5.57 -5.43
CA ASP A 80 -4.92 4.32 -6.02
C ASP A 80 -6.41 4.39 -6.33
N CYS A 81 -6.85 3.75 -7.41
CA CYS A 81 -8.26 3.40 -7.63
C CYS A 81 -9.24 4.58 -7.55
N ASN A 82 -8.82 5.75 -8.05
CA ASN A 82 -9.54 7.02 -7.96
C ASN A 82 -9.89 7.47 -6.53
N GLY A 83 -9.19 6.95 -5.52
CA GLY A 83 -9.42 7.23 -4.10
C GLY A 83 -10.47 6.33 -3.44
N HIS A 84 -10.90 5.27 -4.12
CA HIS A 84 -11.99 4.39 -3.68
C HIS A 84 -11.58 2.91 -3.67
N GLY A 85 -10.33 2.65 -3.28
CA GLY A 85 -9.78 1.31 -3.17
C GLY A 85 -8.26 1.30 -3.09
N TRP A 86 -7.70 0.13 -3.32
CA TRP A 86 -6.25 -0.09 -3.34
C TRP A 86 -5.85 -1.05 -4.46
N VAL A 87 -4.63 -0.92 -4.99
CA VAL A 87 -4.16 -1.78 -6.07
C VAL A 87 -3.59 -3.10 -5.53
N MET A 88 -4.15 -4.22 -5.99
CA MET A 88 -3.59 -5.56 -5.83
C MET A 88 -2.81 -5.95 -7.08
N GLY A 89 -1.68 -6.62 -6.93
CA GLY A 89 -0.90 -7.13 -8.05
C GLY A 89 0.11 -6.12 -8.62
N LYS A 90 0.85 -6.53 -9.64
CA LYS A 90 1.85 -5.69 -10.35
C LYS A 90 1.80 -5.97 -11.85
N GLY A 91 2.35 -5.06 -12.65
CA GLY A 91 2.43 -5.21 -14.10
C GLY A 91 1.05 -5.46 -14.72
N SER A 92 0.94 -6.48 -15.57
CA SER A 92 -0.32 -6.85 -16.21
C SER A 92 -1.35 -7.49 -15.28
N GLY A 93 -0.96 -7.93 -14.08
CA GLY A 93 -1.85 -8.48 -13.06
C GLY A 93 -2.41 -7.43 -12.09
N ALA A 94 -2.00 -6.16 -12.22
CA ALA A 94 -2.44 -5.11 -11.33
C ALA A 94 -3.93 -4.77 -11.55
N HIS A 95 -4.70 -4.75 -10.46
CA HIS A 95 -6.12 -4.39 -10.47
C HIS A 95 -6.57 -3.81 -9.13
N CYS A 96 -7.61 -2.99 -9.17
CA CYS A 96 -8.16 -2.31 -8.02
C CYS A 96 -9.10 -3.18 -7.21
N MET A 97 -8.89 -3.22 -5.90
CA MET A 97 -9.83 -3.75 -4.93
C MET A 97 -10.65 -2.57 -4.41
N CYS A 98 -11.82 -2.37 -5.01
CA CYS A 98 -12.68 -1.22 -4.73
C CYS A 98 -13.33 -1.33 -3.34
N ASP A 99 -13.54 -0.16 -2.72
CA ASP A 99 -14.28 -0.02 -1.47
C ASP A 99 -15.78 -0.33 -1.66
N GLU A 100 -16.50 -0.51 -0.56
CA GLU A 100 -17.96 -0.74 -0.59
C GLU A 100 -18.70 0.41 -1.31
N GLY A 101 -19.61 0.07 -2.23
CA GLY A 101 -20.33 1.03 -3.08
C GLY A 101 -19.59 1.45 -4.35
N TRP A 102 -18.41 0.86 -4.61
CA TRP A 102 -17.59 1.10 -5.78
C TRP A 102 -17.25 -0.20 -6.50
N ILE A 103 -17.26 -0.16 -7.83
CA ILE A 103 -16.95 -1.29 -8.70
C ILE A 103 -15.90 -0.92 -9.73
N ARG A 104 -15.22 -1.94 -10.25
CA ARG A 104 -14.34 -1.78 -11.40
C ARG A 104 -15.17 -1.58 -12.67
N PRO A 105 -14.94 -0.50 -13.44
CA PRO A 105 -15.58 -0.33 -14.73
C PRO A 105 -15.07 -1.38 -15.73
N SER A 106 -15.86 -1.62 -16.78
CA SER A 106 -15.51 -2.64 -17.76
C SER A 106 -14.28 -2.26 -18.58
N GLY A 107 -13.23 -3.09 -18.51
CA GLY A 107 -12.01 -2.91 -19.31
C GLY A 107 -10.99 -1.94 -18.71
N ASP A 108 -11.33 -1.28 -17.61
CA ASP A 108 -10.37 -0.52 -16.80
C ASP A 108 -10.30 -1.13 -15.40
N TRP A 109 -9.19 -1.83 -15.16
CA TRP A 109 -8.94 -2.57 -13.94
C TRP A 109 -8.27 -1.73 -12.86
N LEU A 110 -7.83 -0.51 -13.16
CA LEU A 110 -7.08 0.36 -12.23
C LEU A 110 -7.90 1.55 -11.73
N SER A 111 -9.21 1.50 -11.94
CA SER A 111 -10.15 2.53 -11.52
C SER A 111 -11.31 1.91 -10.74
N CYS A 112 -11.93 2.73 -9.89
CA CYS A 112 -13.16 2.40 -9.19
C CYS A 112 -14.20 3.48 -9.46
N VAL A 113 -15.40 3.06 -9.87
CA VAL A 113 -16.54 3.93 -10.17
C VAL A 113 -17.73 3.55 -9.30
N SER A 114 -18.62 4.50 -9.04
CA SER A 114 -19.80 4.22 -8.21
C SER A 114 -20.72 3.18 -8.87
N GLU A 115 -21.23 2.25 -8.07
CA GLU A 115 -22.16 1.19 -8.50
C GLU A 115 -23.42 1.71 -9.19
N ASP A 116 -23.87 2.92 -8.86
CA ASP A 116 -25.08 3.51 -9.41
C ASP A 116 -24.91 4.00 -10.88
N GLY A 117 -23.68 3.96 -11.41
CA GLY A 117 -23.31 4.61 -12.68
C GLY A 117 -22.99 3.68 -13.86
N GLU A 118 -22.67 2.39 -13.67
CA GLU A 118 -22.25 1.49 -14.75
C GLU A 118 -22.66 0.02 -14.56
N ASN A 119 -22.73 -0.71 -15.69
CA ASN A 119 -22.85 -2.16 -15.72
C ASN A 119 -21.49 -2.79 -15.37
N GLY A 120 -21.48 -3.76 -14.46
CA GLY A 120 -20.29 -4.44 -13.95
C GLY A 120 -19.32 -4.98 -15.03
N THR A 121 -18.12 -5.33 -14.57
CA THR A 121 -16.96 -5.70 -15.38
C THR A 121 -17.27 -6.64 -16.55
N THR A 122 -16.93 -6.23 -17.78
CA THR A 122 -16.77 -7.17 -18.91
C THR A 122 -15.29 -7.25 -19.30
N GLY A 123 -14.73 -8.47 -19.30
CA GLY A 123 -13.31 -8.71 -19.52
C GLY A 123 -12.80 -9.92 -18.73
N VAL A 124 -11.59 -10.39 -19.05
CA VAL A 124 -10.93 -11.45 -18.27
C VAL A 124 -10.38 -10.80 -17.00
N ASP A 125 -10.85 -11.25 -15.84
CA ASP A 125 -10.41 -10.73 -14.54
C ASP A 125 -8.92 -11.03 -14.32
N PRO A 126 -8.03 -10.02 -14.25
CA PRO A 126 -6.62 -10.22 -13.97
C PRO A 126 -6.36 -10.72 -12.53
N HIS A 127 -7.36 -10.68 -11.65
CA HIS A 127 -7.27 -11.20 -10.28
C HIS A 127 -6.83 -12.66 -10.27
N GLU A 128 -7.51 -13.53 -11.02
CA GLU A 128 -7.19 -14.96 -11.09
C GLU A 128 -5.74 -15.22 -11.56
N ALA A 129 -5.25 -14.42 -12.52
CA ALA A 129 -3.87 -14.52 -13.00
C ALA A 129 -2.85 -14.04 -11.95
N ALA A 130 -3.19 -12.99 -11.18
CA ALA A 130 -2.34 -12.44 -10.13
C ALA A 130 -2.27 -13.32 -8.87
N LEU A 131 -3.26 -14.20 -8.62
CA LEU A 131 -3.24 -15.16 -7.50
C LEU A 131 -2.04 -16.11 -7.56
N GLY A 132 -1.42 -16.32 -8.73
CA GLY A 132 -0.20 -17.12 -8.88
C GLY A 132 1.10 -16.37 -8.58
N GLU A 133 1.08 -15.03 -8.59
CA GLU A 133 2.24 -14.17 -8.33
C GLU A 133 2.38 -13.79 -6.85
N TYR A 134 1.31 -13.93 -6.07
CA TYR A 134 1.26 -13.63 -4.64
C TYR A 134 0.66 -14.81 -3.89
N ASN A 135 1.33 -15.28 -2.84
CA ASN A 135 0.66 -16.15 -1.87
C ASN A 135 -0.33 -15.28 -1.07
N VAL A 136 -1.58 -15.19 -1.54
CA VAL A 136 -2.69 -14.68 -0.73
C VAL A 136 -2.86 -15.62 0.44
N GLY A 137 -2.36 -15.23 1.61
CA GLY A 137 -2.57 -15.96 2.84
C GLY A 137 -4.00 -15.77 3.33
N HIS A 138 -4.89 -16.70 3.00
CA HIS A 138 -6.11 -16.90 3.78
C HIS A 138 -5.67 -17.26 5.21
N THR A 139 -5.73 -16.30 6.14
CA THR A 139 -5.39 -16.60 7.52
C THR A 139 -6.60 -17.25 8.20
N THR A 140 -6.59 -18.57 8.27
CA THR A 140 -7.52 -19.29 9.15
C THR A 140 -7.18 -18.91 10.59
N ALA A 141 -8.12 -18.27 11.29
CA ALA A 141 -7.99 -18.02 12.72
C ALA A 141 -8.58 -19.19 13.51
N THR A 142 -7.81 -19.73 14.46
CA THR A 142 -8.29 -20.76 15.40
C THR A 142 -8.46 -20.13 16.78
N PHE A 143 -9.63 -20.29 17.39
CA PHE A 143 -9.91 -19.76 18.74
C PHE A 143 -10.08 -20.90 19.74
N ILE A 144 -9.56 -20.72 20.95
CA ILE A 144 -9.95 -21.52 22.12
C ILE A 144 -11.00 -20.73 22.88
N ILE A 145 -12.19 -21.31 23.03
CA ILE A 145 -13.36 -20.68 23.68
C ILE A 145 -13.69 -21.46 24.95
N ASP A 146 -13.93 -20.74 26.04
CA ASP A 146 -14.33 -21.36 27.31
C ASP A 146 -15.82 -21.73 27.36
N LYS A 147 -16.25 -22.36 28.46
CA LYS A 147 -17.63 -22.85 28.64
C LYS A 147 -18.67 -21.73 28.69
N ASP A 148 -18.26 -20.51 29.00
CA ASP A 148 -19.12 -19.33 29.07
C ASP A 148 -19.14 -18.55 27.74
N GLY A 149 -18.42 -19.04 26.72
CA GLY A 149 -18.41 -18.48 25.37
C GLY A 149 -17.34 -17.40 25.15
N TYR A 150 -16.41 -17.21 26.09
CA TYR A 150 -15.36 -16.21 25.94
C TYR A 150 -14.14 -16.77 25.19
N LYS A 151 -13.64 -15.99 24.23
CA LYS A 151 -12.38 -16.28 23.54
C LYS A 151 -11.23 -16.11 24.52
N ARG A 152 -10.49 -17.19 24.77
CA ARG A 152 -9.32 -17.19 25.67
C ARG A 152 -8.03 -16.93 24.91
N ILE A 153 -7.89 -17.55 23.75
CA ILE A 153 -6.69 -17.50 22.91
C ILE A 153 -7.10 -17.45 21.43
N ALA A 154 -6.35 -16.70 20.63
CA ALA A 154 -6.51 -16.58 19.18
C ALA A 154 -5.19 -16.90 18.47
N TRP A 155 -5.24 -17.88 17.56
CA TRP A 155 -4.12 -18.27 16.72
C TRP A 155 -4.32 -17.73 15.29
N GLY A 156 -3.35 -16.97 14.79
CA GLY A 156 -3.34 -16.46 13.42
C GLY A 156 -2.71 -17.46 12.45
N GLY A 157 -3.27 -17.60 11.24
CA GLY A 157 -2.98 -18.72 10.33
C GLY A 157 -1.53 -18.94 9.88
N VAL A 158 -0.66 -17.92 9.96
CA VAL A 158 0.78 -18.08 9.64
C VAL A 158 1.64 -18.51 10.82
N THR A 159 1.11 -18.46 12.04
CA THR A 159 1.80 -18.84 13.27
C THR A 159 1.19 -20.06 13.96
N TRP A 160 0.19 -20.71 13.33
CA TRP A 160 -0.49 -21.87 13.91
C TRP A 160 0.44 -23.10 13.95
N ASP A 161 0.66 -23.63 15.16
CA ASP A 161 1.42 -24.87 15.41
C ASP A 161 0.55 -25.83 16.24
N PRO A 162 0.32 -27.08 15.78
CA PRO A 162 -0.53 -28.05 16.50
C PRO A 162 -0.04 -28.39 17.91
N SER A 163 1.28 -28.40 18.13
CA SER A 163 1.87 -28.78 19.42
C SER A 163 1.73 -27.64 20.43
N LEU A 164 1.98 -26.40 20.00
CA LEU A 164 1.75 -25.22 20.84
C LEU A 164 0.26 -25.05 21.17
N PHE A 165 -0.62 -25.29 20.18
CA PHE A 165 -2.06 -25.28 20.39
C PHE A 165 -2.53 -26.32 21.41
N LEU A 166 -1.99 -27.53 21.38
CA LEU A 166 -2.30 -28.56 22.39
C LEU A 166 -1.81 -28.19 23.78
N MET A 167 -0.63 -27.55 23.90
CA MET A 167 -0.14 -27.05 25.18
C MET A 167 -1.04 -25.94 25.76
N ASP A 168 -1.52 -25.03 24.92
CA ASP A 168 -2.49 -24.00 25.34
C ASP A 168 -3.80 -24.63 25.84
N LEU A 169 -4.27 -25.70 25.19
CA LEU A 169 -5.45 -26.45 25.65
C LEU A 169 -5.19 -27.13 27.00
N GLU A 170 -4.03 -27.74 27.21
CA GLU A 170 -3.65 -28.35 28.49
C GLU A 170 -3.53 -27.31 29.60
N GLU A 171 -2.98 -26.12 29.32
CA GLU A 171 -2.87 -25.04 30.29
C GLU A 171 -4.24 -24.48 30.68
N LEU A 172 -5.13 -24.26 29.71
CA LEU A 172 -6.48 -23.77 29.96
C LEU A 172 -7.42 -24.82 30.58
N ALA A 173 -7.07 -26.10 30.52
CA ALA A 173 -7.83 -27.19 31.12
C ALA A 173 -7.49 -27.44 32.60
N LYS A 174 -6.51 -26.74 33.16
CA LYS A 174 -6.18 -26.74 34.60
C LYS A 174 -7.15 -25.87 35.40
#